data_AF-A0A100HND8-F1
#
_entry.id   AF-A0A100HND8-F1
#
_cell.length_a   1.000
_cell.length_b   1.000
_cell.length_c   1.000
_cell.angle_alpha   90.00
_cell.angle_beta   90.00
_cell.angle_gamma   90.00
#
_symmetry.space_group_name_H-M   'P 1'
#
loop_
_entity.id
_entity.type
_entity.pdbx_description
1 polymer ?
#
loop_
_entity_poly.entity_id
_entity_poly.type
_entity_poly.pdbx_seq_one_letter_code
_entity_poly.pdbx_strand_id
1 'polypeptide(L)'
;MLKRILTTLALPVLLASCGGFTAPERDNAQWTTELHGVSITWRWVNPGGLGPGRAGRAMVLPGGQSCVIDLDPTTIRNYLTEVAAHEAGHCLAARYLQIGADVNSENPHLHELMEQWPQAYAERYMADCGLSLAPLGWRDTREATCAAAPDIDDIK
;
A
#
# COMPACT_ATOMS: atom_id res chain seq x y z
N MET A 1 -36.96 50.74 2.76
CA MET A 1 -35.65 50.41 2.16
C MET A 1 -34.91 49.24 2.85
N LEU A 2 -35.59 48.33 3.58
CA LEU A 2 -34.92 47.29 4.40
C LEU A 2 -35.08 45.84 3.91
N LYS A 3 -35.73 45.61 2.77
CA LYS A 3 -36.16 44.26 2.33
C LYS A 3 -35.31 43.61 1.22
N ARG A 4 -34.31 44.31 0.68
CA ARG A 4 -33.49 43.83 -0.46
C ARG A 4 -32.08 43.37 -0.09
N ILE A 5 -31.68 43.48 1.17
CA ILE A 5 -30.30 43.18 1.61
C ILE A 5 -30.18 41.78 2.24
N LEU A 6 -31.30 41.13 2.59
CA LEU A 6 -31.27 39.84 3.29
C LEU A 6 -31.01 38.62 2.38
N THR A 7 -31.15 38.74 1.06
CA THR A 7 -31.10 37.57 0.16
C THR A 7 -29.71 37.24 -0.36
N THR A 8 -28.72 38.13 -0.18
CA THR A 8 -27.35 37.94 -0.71
C THR A 8 -26.37 37.31 0.27
N LEU A 9 -26.74 37.13 1.54
CA LEU A 9 -25.87 36.53 2.56
C LEU A 9 -26.08 35.02 2.78
N ALA A 10 -27.12 34.41 2.19
CA ALA A 10 -27.38 32.98 2.37
C ALA A 10 -26.62 32.07 1.37
N LEU A 11 -26.15 32.63 0.24
CA LEU A 11 -25.53 31.85 -0.84
C LEU A 11 -24.08 31.40 -0.59
N PRO A 12 -23.19 32.17 0.09
CA PRO A 12 -21.81 31.72 0.31
C PRO A 12 -21.68 30.68 1.42
N VAL A 13 -22.67 30.56 2.32
CA VAL A 13 -22.65 29.58 3.42
C VAL A 13 -22.94 28.15 2.91
N LEU A 14 -23.78 28.03 1.88
CA LEU A 14 -24.11 26.73 1.29
C LEU A 14 -22.95 26.14 0.46
N LEU A 15 -22.13 26.99 -0.16
CA LEU A 15 -20.98 26.58 -0.98
C LEU A 15 -19.74 26.19 -0.15
N ALA A 16 -19.66 26.60 1.12
CA ALA A 16 -18.58 26.20 2.03
C ALA A 16 -18.71 24.75 2.53
N SER A 17 -19.85 24.08 2.30
CA SER A 17 -20.08 22.70 2.75
C SER A 17 -19.43 21.63 1.86
N CYS A 18 -18.84 21.99 0.71
CA CYS A 18 -18.13 21.05 -0.16
C CYS A 18 -16.63 20.85 0.18
N GLY A 19 -16.14 21.46 1.27
CA GLY A 19 -14.71 21.47 1.62
C GLY A 19 -14.21 20.28 2.46
N GLY A 20 -15.01 19.24 2.68
CA GLY A 20 -14.74 18.25 3.72
C GLY A 20 -14.11 16.92 3.28
N PHE A 21 -13.91 16.68 1.98
CA PHE A 21 -13.23 15.46 1.53
C PHE A 21 -11.73 15.73 1.50
N THR A 22 -11.08 15.68 2.66
CA THR A 22 -9.64 15.46 2.69
C THR A 22 -9.43 14.05 2.15
N ALA A 23 -8.79 13.94 1.00
CA ALA A 23 -8.37 12.64 0.50
C ALA A 23 -7.60 11.92 1.62
N PRO A 24 -7.91 10.64 1.93
CA PRO A 24 -7.18 9.91 2.96
C PRO A 24 -5.67 10.03 2.73
N GLU A 25 -4.85 9.97 3.77
CA GLU A 25 -3.39 10.14 3.63
C GLU A 25 -2.75 9.18 2.64
N ARG A 26 -3.39 8.02 2.41
CA ARG A 26 -3.17 7.13 1.27
C ARG A 26 -2.98 7.89 -0.06
N ASP A 27 -3.76 8.94 -0.29
CA ASP A 27 -3.81 9.70 -1.53
C ASP A 27 -2.77 10.84 -1.59
N ASN A 28 -1.93 11.03 -0.56
CA ASN A 28 -0.79 11.96 -0.57
C ASN A 28 0.41 11.47 -1.40
N ALA A 29 0.19 10.51 -2.29
CA ALA A 29 1.13 9.87 -3.21
C ALA A 29 2.31 9.12 -2.59
N GLN A 30 2.78 9.46 -1.39
CA GLN A 30 3.89 8.76 -0.73
C GLN A 30 3.84 8.86 0.81
N TRP A 31 4.15 7.76 1.49
CA TRP A 31 4.35 7.74 2.95
C TRP A 31 5.28 6.59 3.35
N THR A 32 5.78 6.60 4.58
CA THR A 32 6.69 5.57 5.10
C THR A 32 6.09 4.90 6.33
N THR A 33 6.22 3.58 6.42
CA THR A 33 5.81 2.77 7.58
C THR A 33 6.97 1.91 8.06
N GLU A 34 6.90 1.45 9.31
CA GLU A 34 7.81 0.43 9.84
C GLU A 34 7.04 -0.88 9.97
N LEU A 35 7.52 -1.93 9.34
CA LEU A 35 6.93 -3.26 9.38
C LEU A 35 8.02 -4.26 9.74
N HIS A 36 7.92 -4.88 10.92
CA HIS A 36 8.90 -5.86 11.41
C HIS A 36 10.35 -5.37 11.24
N GLY A 37 10.65 -4.13 11.64
CA GLY A 37 11.99 -3.56 11.53
C GLY A 37 12.50 -3.29 10.10
N VAL A 38 11.61 -3.32 9.10
CA VAL A 38 11.86 -2.84 7.73
C VAL A 38 11.10 -1.53 7.51
N SER A 39 11.84 -0.50 7.09
CA SER A 39 11.27 0.80 6.73
C SER A 39 10.74 0.75 5.29
N ILE A 40 9.42 0.83 5.12
CA ILE A 40 8.76 0.72 3.82
C ILE A 40 8.23 2.06 3.39
N THR A 41 8.76 2.59 2.29
CA THR A 41 8.23 3.78 1.62
C THR A 41 7.27 3.39 0.51
N TRP A 42 6.00 3.70 0.67
CA TRP A 42 4.94 3.43 -0.29
C TRP A 42 4.81 4.60 -1.26
N ARG A 43 4.64 4.32 -2.55
CA ARG A 43 4.46 5.35 -3.57
C ARG A 43 3.37 4.95 -4.55
N TRP A 44 2.41 5.84 -4.78
CA TRP A 44 1.57 5.78 -5.96
C TRP A 44 2.37 6.29 -7.15
N VAL A 45 2.57 5.42 -8.13
CA VAL A 45 3.15 5.87 -9.40
C VAL A 45 2.06 6.46 -10.29
N ASN A 46 2.50 7.12 -11.38
CA ASN A 46 1.58 7.54 -12.42
C ASN A 46 0.75 6.34 -12.91
N PRO A 47 -0.56 6.51 -13.19
CA PRO A 47 -1.38 5.43 -13.74
C PRO A 47 -0.73 4.78 -14.97
N GLY A 48 -0.50 3.47 -14.93
CA GLY A 48 0.18 2.71 -16.00
C GLY A 48 1.71 2.81 -15.98
N GLY A 49 2.29 3.50 -14.99
CA GLY A 49 3.71 3.80 -14.88
C GLY A 49 4.59 2.58 -14.64
N LEU A 50 4.02 1.46 -14.17
CA LEU A 50 4.76 0.19 -14.05
C LEU A 50 4.79 -0.62 -15.35
N GLY A 51 4.01 -0.23 -16.36
CA GLY A 51 3.85 -0.98 -17.60
C GLY A 51 2.77 -2.07 -17.52
N PRO A 52 2.53 -2.77 -18.65
CA PRO A 52 1.41 -3.70 -18.76
C PRO A 52 1.56 -4.90 -17.81
N GLY A 53 0.46 -5.24 -17.13
CA GLY A 53 0.38 -6.41 -16.25
C GLY A 53 1.03 -6.26 -14.88
N ARG A 54 1.64 -5.10 -14.57
CA ARG A 54 2.26 -4.84 -13.27
C ARG A 54 1.33 -4.01 -12.38
N ALA A 55 1.23 -4.44 -11.13
CA ALA A 55 0.32 -3.89 -10.14
C ALA A 55 1.09 -3.23 -8.99
N GLY A 56 2.16 -3.88 -8.55
CA GLY A 56 3.12 -3.35 -7.60
C GLY A 56 4.57 -3.60 -8.06
N ARG A 57 5.50 -2.99 -7.33
CA ARG A 57 6.93 -3.29 -7.40
C ARG A 57 7.62 -2.93 -6.09
N ALA A 58 8.19 -3.90 -5.42
CA ALA A 58 9.15 -3.71 -4.34
C ALA A 58 10.56 -3.41 -4.88
N MET A 59 11.26 -2.49 -4.23
CA MET A 59 12.66 -2.15 -4.46
C MET A 59 13.37 -2.10 -3.12
N VAL A 60 14.11 -3.15 -2.82
CA VAL A 60 14.84 -3.25 -1.55
C VAL A 60 16.18 -2.55 -1.65
N LEU A 61 16.46 -1.71 -0.67
CA LEU A 61 17.73 -1.00 -0.53
C LEU A 61 18.80 -1.91 0.09
N PRO A 62 20.10 -1.60 -0.10
CA PRO A 62 21.20 -2.42 0.42
C PRO A 62 21.04 -2.74 1.92
N GLY A 63 21.20 -4.01 2.27
CA GLY A 63 21.07 -4.50 3.65
C GLY A 63 19.65 -4.86 4.09
N GLY A 64 18.63 -4.69 3.25
CA GLY A 64 17.26 -5.17 3.51
C GLY A 64 16.50 -4.42 4.60
N GLN A 65 17.07 -3.37 5.19
CA GLN A 65 16.44 -2.60 6.28
C GLN A 65 15.43 -1.56 5.78
N SER A 66 15.46 -1.27 4.48
CA SER A 66 14.54 -0.31 3.86
C SER A 66 14.13 -0.77 2.47
N CYS A 67 12.92 -0.39 2.09
CA CYS A 67 12.27 -0.81 0.86
C CYS A 67 11.41 0.33 0.32
N VAL A 68 11.28 0.40 -0.99
CA VAL A 68 10.32 1.26 -1.66
C VAL A 68 9.32 0.39 -2.41
N ILE A 69 8.04 0.59 -2.18
CA ILE A 69 6.97 -0.11 -2.88
C ILE A 69 6.25 0.89 -3.78
N ASP A 70 6.32 0.65 -5.08
CA ASP A 70 5.50 1.34 -6.07
C ASP A 70 4.20 0.59 -6.30
N LEU A 71 3.11 1.34 -6.38
CA LEU A 71 1.76 0.82 -6.59
C LEU A 71 1.11 1.54 -7.78
N ASP A 72 0.59 0.78 -8.74
CA ASP A 72 -0.05 1.33 -9.93
C ASP A 72 -1.58 1.44 -9.75
N PRO A 73 -2.14 2.66 -9.66
CA PRO A 73 -3.56 2.87 -9.42
C PRO A 73 -4.46 2.49 -10.61
N THR A 74 -3.91 2.23 -11.79
CA THR A 74 -4.68 1.68 -12.93
C THR A 74 -5.07 0.24 -12.66
N THR A 75 -4.12 -0.53 -12.11
CA THR A 75 -4.22 -1.97 -12.02
C THR A 75 -4.85 -2.40 -10.69
N ILE A 76 -4.46 -1.81 -9.56
CA ILE A 76 -4.71 -2.43 -8.23
C ILE A 76 -6.05 -2.13 -7.57
N ARG A 77 -7.00 -1.47 -8.26
CA ARG A 77 -8.20 -0.90 -7.61
C ARG A 77 -9.04 -1.90 -6.81
N ASN A 78 -9.07 -3.16 -7.23
CA ASN A 78 -9.90 -4.20 -6.59
C ASN A 78 -9.11 -5.15 -5.67
N TYR A 79 -7.79 -5.03 -5.63
CA TYR A 79 -6.90 -5.98 -4.95
C TYR A 79 -5.69 -5.25 -4.33
N LEU A 80 -5.90 -3.98 -3.95
CA LEU A 80 -4.89 -3.13 -3.35
C LEU A 80 -4.24 -3.79 -2.13
N THR A 81 -5.05 -4.33 -1.23
CA THR A 81 -4.56 -4.91 0.03
C THR A 81 -3.70 -6.14 -0.23
N GLU A 82 -4.13 -7.02 -1.14
CA GLU A 82 -3.39 -8.20 -1.54
C GLU A 82 -2.06 -7.84 -2.18
N VAL A 83 -2.05 -6.90 -3.15
CA VAL A 83 -0.80 -6.45 -3.79
C VAL A 83 0.10 -5.74 -2.79
N ALA A 84 -0.41 -4.85 -1.95
CA ALA A 84 0.41 -4.18 -0.96
C ALA A 84 1.05 -5.17 0.04
N ALA A 85 0.30 -6.20 0.45
CA ALA A 85 0.83 -7.26 1.29
C ALA A 85 1.88 -8.11 0.54
N HIS A 86 1.64 -8.44 -0.73
CA HIS A 86 2.60 -9.14 -1.58
C HIS A 86 3.90 -8.34 -1.71
N GLU A 87 3.85 -7.06 -2.07
CA GLU A 87 5.05 -6.23 -2.20
C GLU A 87 5.77 -6.03 -0.84
N ALA A 88 5.03 -5.96 0.27
CA ALA A 88 5.64 -5.97 1.61
C ALA A 88 6.36 -7.31 1.88
N GLY A 89 5.80 -8.42 1.40
CA GLY A 89 6.42 -9.74 1.44
C GLY A 89 7.79 -9.74 0.76
N HIS A 90 7.94 -9.12 -0.41
CA HIS A 90 9.25 -8.94 -1.06
C HIS A 90 10.26 -8.19 -0.17
N CYS A 91 9.82 -7.13 0.50
CA CYS A 91 10.67 -6.36 1.41
C CYS A 91 11.12 -7.20 2.63
N LEU A 92 10.22 -7.96 3.23
CA LEU A 92 10.51 -8.84 4.37
C LEU A 92 11.39 -10.03 3.97
N ALA A 93 11.12 -10.67 2.82
CA ALA A 93 11.93 -11.75 2.29
C ALA A 93 13.39 -11.33 2.11
N ALA A 94 13.64 -10.12 1.60
CA ALA A 94 14.99 -9.61 1.45
C ALA A 94 15.70 -9.37 2.79
N ARG A 95 14.98 -8.92 3.83
CA ARG A 95 15.54 -8.72 5.16
C ARG A 95 15.87 -10.02 5.88
N TYR A 96 14.96 -10.99 5.81
CA TYR A 96 14.94 -12.15 6.69
C TYR A 96 15.37 -13.44 6.02
N LEU A 97 15.07 -13.60 4.74
CA LEU A 97 15.47 -14.76 3.94
C LEU A 97 16.72 -14.48 3.09
N GLN A 98 17.15 -13.21 3.02
CA GLN A 98 18.29 -12.75 2.21
C GLN A 98 18.11 -13.04 0.72
N ILE A 99 16.85 -13.11 0.26
CA ILE A 99 16.48 -13.27 -1.15
C ILE A 99 16.30 -11.86 -1.74
N GLY A 100 17.11 -11.50 -2.75
CA GLY A 100 17.07 -10.15 -3.33
C GLY A 100 15.69 -9.85 -3.93
N ALA A 101 15.12 -8.66 -3.70
CA ALA A 101 13.77 -8.29 -4.17
C ALA A 101 13.70 -7.81 -5.63
N ASP A 102 14.73 -8.09 -6.45
CA ASP A 102 14.68 -7.77 -7.87
C ASP A 102 14.03 -8.93 -8.63
N VAL A 103 12.71 -8.86 -8.78
CA VAL A 103 11.85 -9.82 -9.50
C VAL A 103 12.32 -10.17 -10.92
N ASN A 104 13.33 -9.47 -11.46
CA ASN A 104 13.87 -9.69 -12.80
C ASN A 104 15.01 -10.74 -12.85
N SER A 105 15.09 -11.67 -11.91
CA SER A 105 15.99 -12.82 -12.04
C SER A 105 15.67 -13.60 -13.32
N GLU A 106 16.63 -13.68 -14.25
CA GLU A 106 16.48 -14.47 -15.47
C GLU A 106 16.50 -15.99 -15.21
N ASN A 107 16.84 -16.41 -13.99
CA ASN A 107 16.73 -17.79 -13.56
C ASN A 107 15.29 -18.09 -13.11
N PRO A 108 14.53 -18.92 -13.85
CA PRO A 108 13.11 -19.17 -13.56
C PRO A 108 12.86 -19.76 -12.16
N HIS A 109 13.77 -20.59 -11.66
CA HIS A 109 13.63 -21.20 -10.33
C HIS A 109 13.83 -20.16 -9.22
N LEU A 110 14.81 -19.26 -9.39
CA LEU A 110 15.03 -18.18 -8.44
C LEU A 110 13.87 -17.16 -8.50
N HIS A 111 13.37 -16.84 -9.69
CA HIS A 111 12.18 -16.02 -9.87
C HIS A 111 10.96 -16.62 -9.16
N GLU A 112 10.73 -17.93 -9.33
CA GLU A 112 9.62 -18.61 -8.65
C GLU A 112 9.75 -18.54 -7.12
N LEU A 113 10.94 -18.81 -6.56
CA LEU A 113 11.19 -18.67 -5.13
C LEU A 113 10.96 -17.23 -4.63
N MET A 114 11.34 -16.25 -5.45
CA MET A 114 11.18 -14.83 -5.15
C MET A 114 9.71 -14.40 -5.13
N GLU A 115 8.82 -15.03 -5.90
CA GLU A 115 7.39 -14.69 -5.95
C GLU A 115 6.54 -15.55 -5.00
N GLN A 116 6.92 -16.80 -4.75
CA GLN A 116 6.15 -17.73 -3.90
C GLN A 116 6.03 -17.26 -2.45
N TRP A 117 7.14 -16.85 -1.83
CA TRP A 117 7.10 -16.43 -0.43
C TRP A 117 6.29 -15.15 -0.22
N PRO A 118 6.46 -14.08 -1.02
CA PRO A 118 5.61 -12.90 -0.95
C PRO A 118 4.13 -13.18 -1.20
N GLN A 119 3.82 -14.11 -2.11
CA GLN A 119 2.44 -14.56 -2.33
C GLN A 119 1.88 -15.26 -1.09
N ALA A 120 2.63 -16.18 -0.47
CA ALA A 120 2.21 -16.85 0.77
C ALA A 120 2.02 -15.86 1.93
N TYR A 121 2.88 -14.84 2.02
CA TYR A 121 2.71 -13.74 2.98
C TYR A 121 1.42 -12.96 2.72
N ALA A 122 1.13 -12.60 1.46
CA ALA A 122 -0.10 -11.91 1.10
C ALA A 122 -1.35 -12.74 1.44
N GLU A 123 -1.36 -14.03 1.12
CA GLU A 123 -2.47 -14.94 1.44
C GLU A 123 -2.69 -15.05 2.95
N ARG A 124 -1.61 -15.19 3.74
CA ARG A 124 -1.67 -15.20 5.20
C ARG A 124 -2.18 -13.86 5.75
N TYR A 125 -1.71 -12.74 5.21
CA TYR A 125 -2.19 -11.41 5.56
C TYR A 125 -3.69 -11.28 5.30
N MET A 126 -4.15 -11.70 4.12
CA MET A 126 -5.56 -11.64 3.74
C MET A 126 -6.43 -12.52 4.64
N ALA A 127 -5.92 -13.67 5.09
CA ALA A 127 -6.61 -14.56 6.02
C ALA A 127 -6.73 -13.96 7.43
N ASP A 128 -5.65 -13.34 7.94
CA ASP A 128 -5.59 -12.85 9.32
C ASP A 128 -6.19 -11.44 9.46
N CYS A 129 -5.86 -10.54 8.53
CA CYS A 129 -6.10 -9.10 8.60
C CYS A 129 -7.23 -8.61 7.68
N GLY A 130 -7.68 -9.46 6.75
CA GLY A 130 -8.71 -9.12 5.78
C GLY A 130 -8.27 -7.98 4.85
N LEU A 131 -9.20 -7.08 4.52
CA LEU A 131 -8.96 -6.02 3.54
C LEU A 131 -8.31 -4.76 4.14
N SER A 132 -8.16 -4.63 5.45
CA SER A 132 -7.53 -3.42 6.01
C SER A 132 -6.03 -3.39 5.71
N LEU A 133 -5.51 -2.23 5.35
CA LEU A 133 -4.07 -1.95 5.19
C LEU A 133 -3.44 -1.42 6.49
N ALA A 134 -4.24 -1.14 7.52
CA ALA A 134 -3.74 -0.59 8.78
C ALA A 134 -2.65 -1.45 9.43
N PRO A 135 -2.72 -2.80 9.40
CA PRO A 135 -1.65 -3.66 9.91
C PRO A 135 -0.30 -3.53 9.16
N LEU A 136 -0.29 -3.06 7.91
CA LEU A 136 0.94 -2.69 7.17
C LEU A 136 1.46 -1.28 7.52
N GLY A 137 0.82 -0.62 8.50
CA GLY A 137 1.12 0.74 8.94
C GLY A 137 0.40 1.84 8.15
N TRP A 138 -0.51 1.50 7.24
CA TRP A 138 -1.24 2.51 6.46
C TRP A 138 -2.31 3.19 7.32
N ARG A 139 -2.66 4.42 6.96
CA ARG A 139 -3.91 5.03 7.44
C ARG A 139 -5.08 4.52 6.62
N ASP A 140 -5.73 3.48 7.12
CA ASP A 140 -6.91 2.87 6.52
C ASP A 140 -8.11 3.04 7.45
N THR A 141 -9.26 3.42 6.89
CA THR A 141 -10.52 3.55 7.64
C THR A 141 -11.24 2.21 7.79
N ARG A 142 -10.82 1.19 7.03
CA ARG A 142 -11.33 -0.18 7.18
C ARG A 142 -10.79 -0.78 8.46
N GLU A 143 -11.70 -1.34 9.27
CA GLU A 143 -11.33 -2.07 10.47
C GLU A 143 -10.52 -3.33 10.09
N ALA A 144 -9.39 -3.53 10.77
CA ALA A 144 -8.56 -4.71 10.60
C ALA A 144 -9.09 -5.85 11.48
N THR A 145 -9.06 -7.08 10.97
CA THR A 145 -9.41 -8.27 11.75
C THR A 145 -8.26 -8.78 12.62
N CYS A 146 -7.03 -8.31 12.35
CA CYS A 146 -5.82 -8.62 13.10
C CYS A 146 -5.31 -7.37 13.85
N ALA A 147 -4.54 -7.60 14.92
CA ALA A 147 -3.88 -6.53 15.66
C ALA A 147 -2.56 -6.05 14.99
N ALA A 148 -1.91 -6.94 14.24
CA ALA A 148 -0.66 -6.69 13.54
C ALA A 148 -0.56 -7.61 12.31
N ALA A 149 0.23 -7.21 11.31
CA ALA A 149 0.51 -8.05 10.16
C ALA A 149 1.22 -9.37 10.56
N PRO A 150 1.09 -10.45 9.77
CA PRO A 150 1.72 -11.74 10.07
C PRO A 150 3.22 -11.61 10.32
N ASP A 151 3.76 -12.42 11.24
CA ASP A 151 5.21 -12.50 11.45
C ASP A 151 5.87 -13.25 10.27
N ILE A 152 7.18 -13.10 10.11
CA ILE A 152 7.93 -13.86 9.09
C ILE A 152 7.91 -15.36 9.41
N ASP A 153 7.96 -15.72 10.69
CA ASP A 153 7.96 -17.13 11.14
C ASP A 153 6.61 -17.84 10.93
N ASP A 154 5.57 -17.07 10.60
CA ASP A 154 4.21 -17.56 10.34
C ASP A 154 3.98 -18.03 8.90
N ILE A 155 4.92 -17.75 7.98
CA ILE A 155 4.78 -18.03 6.56
C ILE A 155 5.37 -19.40 6.24
N LYS A 156 4.55 -20.27 5.64
CA LYS A 156 4.87 -21.68 5.36
C LYS A 156 5.10 -21.93 3.88
#